data_AF-A0A652M7U5-F1
#
_entry.id   AF-A0A652M7U5-F1
#
_cell.length_a   1.000
_cell.length_b   1.000
_cell.length_c   1.000
_cell.angle_alpha   90.00
_cell.angle_beta   90.00
_cell.angle_gamma   90.00
#
_symmetry.space_group_name_H-M   'P 1'
#
loop_
_entity.id
_entity.type
_entity.pdbx_description
1 polymer ?
#
loop_
_entity_poly.entity_id
_entity_poly.type
_entity_poly.pdbx_seq_one_letter_code
_entity_poly.pdbx_strand_id
1 'polypeptide(L)'
;MSVPGPVAGADAGRDEPVKLWLCPNDGLPPAVAGLLAAHWLDAQEQRTASRFLFERDRRQYLLAHTLVRRALALEAGLAEAELVIWRSARGRPFLRPAAGELPRGGAQLDFNLSHAGGYSLLGIVRRHRIGVDVERLEDRDERAITTIVRTFAAPEREWVERAAPGPDRDRRALRVWTLKEAYSKARGIGLGLPFDAFVFTLDDERGVRAFTPPADDTARPWRFVELEPVPGVLAAVAVPADAAQDPVLHLGYGFPWSRAELRSFPLPRPVGGRPAAALV
;
A
#
# COMPACT_ATOMS: atom_id res chain seq x y z
N MET A 1 -39.69 11.51 -31.58
CA MET A 1 -38.60 12.27 -30.94
C MET A 1 -37.67 11.26 -30.28
N SER A 2 -36.49 11.06 -30.85
CA SER A 2 -35.50 10.10 -30.33
C SER A 2 -34.70 10.75 -29.21
N VAL A 3 -34.69 10.13 -28.03
CA VAL A 3 -33.82 10.53 -26.92
C VAL A 3 -32.39 10.12 -27.30
N PRO A 4 -31.40 11.02 -27.31
CA PRO A 4 -30.01 10.64 -27.56
C PRO A 4 -29.53 9.74 -26.42
N GLY A 5 -28.94 8.60 -26.75
CA GLY A 5 -28.25 7.74 -25.79
C GLY A 5 -27.09 8.47 -25.12
N PRO A 6 -26.65 8.04 -23.92
CA PRO A 6 -25.55 8.68 -23.24
C PRO A 6 -24.30 8.59 -24.12
N VAL A 7 -23.81 9.74 -24.54
CA VAL A 7 -22.52 9.87 -25.19
C VAL A 7 -21.48 9.42 -24.17
N ALA A 8 -20.71 8.37 -24.51
CA ALA A 8 -19.54 7.97 -23.76
C ALA A 8 -18.59 9.17 -23.69
N GLY A 9 -18.63 9.90 -22.58
CA GLY A 9 -17.63 10.88 -22.25
C GLY A 9 -16.33 10.12 -22.04
N ALA A 10 -15.37 10.28 -22.96
CA ALA A 10 -13.98 10.01 -22.68
C ALA A 10 -13.64 10.68 -21.34
N ASP A 11 -13.19 9.89 -20.36
CA ASP A 11 -12.87 10.34 -19.01
C ASP A 11 -11.64 11.26 -19.07
N ALA A 12 -11.88 12.53 -19.39
CA ALA A 12 -10.92 13.60 -19.37
C ALA A 12 -10.46 13.81 -17.92
N GLY A 13 -9.31 13.20 -17.59
CA GLY A 13 -8.35 13.71 -16.62
C GLY A 13 -8.88 14.08 -15.23
N ARG A 14 -9.65 13.22 -14.57
CA ARG A 14 -9.75 13.32 -13.11
C ARG A 14 -8.43 12.81 -12.51
N ASP A 15 -7.77 13.64 -11.69
CA ASP A 15 -6.70 13.18 -10.81
C ASP A 15 -7.29 12.16 -9.85
N GLU A 16 -7.03 10.88 -10.10
CA GLU A 16 -7.54 9.80 -9.25
C GLU A 16 -6.63 9.70 -8.03
N PRO A 17 -7.14 9.94 -6.81
CA PRO A 17 -6.29 10.02 -5.63
C PRO A 17 -5.78 8.64 -5.22
N VAL A 18 -4.62 8.62 -4.58
CA VAL A 18 -4.17 7.48 -3.80
C VAL A 18 -4.98 7.44 -2.51
N LYS A 19 -5.77 6.39 -2.30
CA LYS A 19 -6.60 6.23 -1.09
C LYS A 19 -5.92 5.26 -0.13
N LEU A 20 -5.67 5.71 1.09
CA LEU A 20 -5.17 4.90 2.19
C LEU A 20 -6.21 4.77 3.30
N TRP A 21 -6.33 3.57 3.84
CA TRP A 21 -7.11 3.28 5.05
C TRP A 21 -6.21 2.62 6.07
N LEU A 22 -5.98 3.30 7.20
CA LEU A 22 -5.31 2.70 8.36
C LEU A 22 -6.37 2.27 9.38
N CYS A 23 -6.54 0.97 9.56
CA CYS A 23 -7.46 0.41 10.54
C CYS A 23 -6.70 -0.24 11.69
N PRO A 24 -7.00 0.10 12.95
CA PRO A 24 -6.52 -0.68 14.08
C PRO A 24 -7.25 -2.04 14.12
N ASN A 25 -6.58 -3.07 14.64
CA ASN A 25 -7.06 -4.45 14.70
C ASN A 25 -8.24 -4.64 15.68
N ASP A 26 -8.50 -3.63 16.51
CA ASP A 26 -9.66 -3.54 17.39
C ASP A 26 -10.76 -2.60 16.86
N GLY A 27 -10.58 -2.03 15.66
CA GLY A 27 -11.53 -1.11 15.03
C GLY A 27 -12.90 -1.72 14.71
N LEU A 28 -13.04 -3.05 14.81
CA LEU A 28 -14.32 -3.75 14.86
C LEU A 28 -14.39 -4.71 16.06
N PRO A 29 -15.54 -4.75 16.76
CA PRO A 29 -15.82 -5.81 17.71
C PRO A 29 -15.74 -7.19 17.01
N PRO A 30 -15.19 -8.22 17.68
CA PRO A 30 -15.01 -9.55 17.07
C PRO A 30 -16.30 -10.14 16.48
N ALA A 31 -17.44 -9.95 17.16
CA ALA A 31 -18.73 -10.43 16.69
C ALA A 31 -19.16 -9.76 15.37
N VAL A 32 -18.91 -8.44 15.22
CA VAL A 32 -19.23 -7.70 14.00
C VAL A 32 -18.30 -8.13 12.87
N ALA A 33 -16.99 -8.21 13.13
CA ALA A 33 -16.02 -8.68 12.14
C ALA A 33 -16.36 -10.11 11.67
N GLY A 34 -16.75 -11.00 12.59
CA GLY A 34 -17.19 -12.35 12.27
C GLY A 34 -18.45 -12.39 11.42
N LEU A 35 -19.47 -11.59 11.76
CA LEU A 35 -20.72 -11.51 11.00
C LEU A 35 -20.48 -10.99 9.57
N LEU A 36 -19.75 -9.88 9.43
CA LEU A 36 -19.42 -9.31 8.12
C LEU A 36 -18.61 -10.32 7.29
N ALA A 37 -17.63 -10.97 7.91
CA ALA A 37 -16.83 -11.97 7.22
C ALA A 37 -17.64 -13.18 6.75
N ALA A 38 -18.60 -13.67 7.53
CA ALA A 38 -19.46 -14.77 7.12
C ALA A 38 -20.27 -14.46 5.86
N HIS A 39 -20.60 -13.18 5.62
CA HIS A 39 -21.37 -12.74 4.45
C HIS A 39 -20.51 -12.26 3.29
N TRP A 40 -19.33 -11.69 3.55
CA TRP A 40 -18.53 -11.00 2.53
C TRP A 40 -17.32 -11.80 2.04
N LEU A 41 -16.68 -12.60 2.92
CA LEU A 41 -15.49 -13.37 2.53
C LEU A 41 -15.91 -14.59 1.73
N ASP A 42 -15.13 -14.90 0.69
CA ASP A 42 -15.36 -16.11 -0.09
C ASP A 42 -14.92 -17.38 0.68
N ALA A 43 -15.27 -18.54 0.12
CA ALA A 43 -14.96 -19.82 0.76
C ALA A 43 -13.46 -20.06 0.96
N GLN A 44 -12.58 -19.49 0.12
CA GLN A 44 -11.14 -19.61 0.28
C GLN A 44 -10.63 -18.73 1.42
N GLU A 45 -11.11 -17.49 1.50
CA GLU A 45 -10.77 -16.58 2.59
C GLU A 45 -11.26 -17.11 3.94
N GLN A 46 -12.48 -17.66 4.00
CA GLN A 46 -13.02 -18.30 5.21
C GLN A 46 -12.17 -19.51 5.64
N ARG A 47 -11.73 -20.35 4.69
CA ARG A 47 -10.82 -21.48 4.97
C ARG A 47 -9.44 -21.02 5.45
N THR A 48 -8.91 -19.93 4.91
CA THR A 48 -7.65 -19.35 5.42
C THR A 48 -7.83 -18.86 6.85
N ALA A 49 -8.92 -18.14 7.12
CA ALA A 49 -9.24 -17.66 8.46
C ALA A 49 -9.32 -18.81 9.48
N SER A 50 -9.94 -19.94 9.11
CA SER A 50 -10.08 -21.09 10.01
C SER A 50 -8.78 -21.85 10.29
N ARG A 51 -7.69 -21.57 9.57
CA ARG A 51 -6.38 -22.22 9.74
C ARG A 51 -5.47 -21.51 10.74
N PHE A 52 -5.80 -20.28 11.15
CA PHE A 52 -5.02 -19.59 12.17
C PHE A 52 -5.14 -20.30 13.51
N LEU A 53 -3.99 -20.59 14.13
CA LEU A 53 -3.93 -21.21 15.45
C LEU A 53 -4.28 -20.22 16.56
N PHE A 54 -3.89 -18.96 16.40
CA PHE A 54 -4.12 -17.90 17.38
C PHE A 54 -5.31 -17.03 17.00
N GLU A 55 -6.21 -16.82 17.96
CA GLU A 55 -7.40 -15.97 17.77
C GLU A 55 -7.05 -14.55 17.36
N ARG A 56 -5.92 -14.01 17.85
CA ARG A 56 -5.42 -12.68 17.46
C ARG A 56 -5.19 -12.58 15.95
N ASP A 57 -4.51 -13.57 15.39
CA ASP A 57 -4.13 -13.57 13.97
C ASP A 57 -5.36 -13.83 13.10
N ARG A 58 -6.26 -14.73 13.56
CA ARG A 58 -7.57 -14.94 12.93
C ARG A 58 -8.38 -13.65 12.88
N ARG A 59 -8.49 -12.94 14.00
CA ARG A 59 -9.22 -11.67 14.09
C ARG A 59 -8.62 -10.62 13.16
N GLN A 60 -7.30 -10.46 13.16
CA GLN A 60 -6.59 -9.55 12.28
C GLN A 60 -6.88 -9.86 10.81
N TYR A 61 -6.85 -11.14 10.43
CA TYR A 61 -7.17 -11.57 9.07
C TYR A 61 -8.61 -11.20 8.68
N LEU A 62 -9.61 -11.54 9.52
CA LEU A 62 -11.01 -11.23 9.24
C LEU A 62 -11.25 -9.73 9.10
N LEU A 63 -10.65 -8.93 9.99
CA LEU A 63 -10.78 -7.48 9.96
C LEU A 63 -10.17 -6.88 8.69
N ALA A 64 -8.94 -7.26 8.36
CA ALA A 64 -8.24 -6.76 7.18
C ALA A 64 -8.96 -7.14 5.88
N HIS A 65 -9.47 -8.37 5.78
CA HIS A 65 -10.21 -8.82 4.61
C HIS A 65 -11.61 -8.19 4.51
N THR A 66 -12.27 -7.94 5.63
CA THR A 66 -13.52 -7.14 5.68
C THR A 66 -13.29 -5.71 5.20
N LEU A 67 -12.19 -5.08 5.62
CA LEU A 67 -11.77 -3.76 5.16
C LEU A 67 -11.54 -3.75 3.64
N VAL A 68 -10.78 -4.71 3.12
CA VAL A 68 -10.52 -4.85 1.68
C VAL A 68 -11.84 -4.99 0.92
N ARG A 69 -12.69 -5.95 1.31
CA ARG A 69 -13.99 -6.20 0.68
C ARG A 69 -14.84 -4.94 0.62
N ARG A 70 -14.98 -4.22 1.75
CA ARG A 70 -15.77 -2.98 1.77
C ARG A 70 -15.17 -1.88 0.90
N ALA A 71 -13.88 -1.61 1.06
CA ALA A 71 -13.25 -0.49 0.36
C ALA A 71 -13.28 -0.72 -1.15
N LEU A 72 -12.98 -1.94 -1.61
CA LEU A 72 -13.06 -2.30 -3.02
C LEU A 72 -14.50 -2.28 -3.54
N ALA A 73 -15.49 -2.71 -2.75
CA ALA A 73 -16.91 -2.66 -3.14
C ALA A 73 -17.36 -1.21 -3.41
N LEU A 74 -16.98 -0.30 -2.52
CA LEU A 74 -17.24 1.13 -2.70
C LEU A 74 -16.54 1.68 -3.94
N GLU A 75 -15.30 1.27 -4.23
CA GLU A 75 -14.60 1.74 -5.42
C GLU A 75 -15.14 1.12 -6.72
N ALA A 76 -15.47 -0.16 -6.72
CA ALA A 76 -15.94 -0.86 -7.90
C ALA A 76 -17.42 -0.58 -8.20
N GLY A 77 -18.22 -0.21 -7.19
CA GLY A 77 -19.67 -0.17 -7.30
C GLY A 77 -20.30 -1.56 -7.35
N LEU A 78 -19.70 -2.53 -6.66
CA LEU A 78 -20.15 -3.92 -6.56
C LEU A 78 -20.48 -4.26 -5.11
N ALA A 79 -21.29 -5.29 -4.86
CA ALA A 79 -21.48 -5.79 -3.51
C ALA A 79 -20.21 -6.49 -3.01
N GLU A 80 -19.95 -6.45 -1.71
CA GLU A 80 -18.74 -7.03 -1.08
C GLU A 80 -18.57 -8.52 -1.41
N ALA A 81 -19.68 -9.26 -1.39
CA ALA A 81 -19.73 -10.69 -1.67
C ALA A 81 -19.54 -11.02 -3.16
N GLU A 82 -19.75 -10.06 -4.06
CA GLU A 82 -19.62 -10.25 -5.51
C GLU A 82 -18.20 -9.98 -6.01
N LEU A 83 -17.34 -9.38 -5.18
CA LEU A 83 -15.95 -9.13 -5.54
C LEU A 83 -15.20 -10.44 -5.76
N VAL A 84 -14.50 -10.55 -6.89
CA VAL A 84 -13.65 -11.69 -7.20
C VAL A 84 -12.19 -11.26 -7.02
N ILE A 85 -11.60 -11.64 -5.88
CA ILE A 85 -10.20 -11.30 -5.56
C ILE A 85 -9.33 -12.52 -5.87
N TRP A 86 -8.44 -12.38 -6.85
CA TRP A 86 -7.48 -13.43 -7.24
C TRP A 86 -6.11 -13.15 -6.66
N ARG A 87 -5.25 -14.17 -6.64
CA ARG A 87 -3.83 -14.02 -6.29
C ARG A 87 -2.98 -14.32 -7.50
N SER A 88 -1.97 -13.49 -7.73
CA SER A 88 -0.94 -13.76 -8.73
C SER A 88 -0.11 -14.99 -8.34
N ALA A 89 0.73 -15.49 -9.25
CA ALA A 89 1.66 -16.59 -8.98
C ALA A 89 2.57 -16.33 -7.76
N ARG A 90 2.82 -15.05 -7.43
CA ARG A 90 3.61 -14.62 -6.26
C ARG A 90 2.76 -14.25 -5.05
N GLY A 91 1.47 -14.61 -5.05
CA GLY A 91 0.57 -14.45 -3.90
C GLY A 91 -0.05 -13.05 -3.73
N ARG A 92 0.38 -12.04 -4.50
CA ARG A 92 -0.19 -10.68 -4.45
C ARG A 92 -1.65 -10.70 -4.89
N PRO A 93 -2.59 -10.19 -4.06
CA PRO A 93 -4.00 -10.13 -4.42
C PRO A 93 -4.26 -9.05 -5.47
N PHE A 94 -5.29 -9.26 -6.29
CA PHE A 94 -5.79 -8.28 -7.25
C PHE A 94 -7.29 -8.50 -7.50
N LEU A 95 -8.01 -7.42 -7.77
CA LEU A 95 -9.42 -7.50 -8.14
C LEU A 95 -9.51 -7.99 -9.60
N ARG A 96 -10.24 -9.08 -9.82
CA ARG A 96 -10.59 -9.54 -11.17
C ARG A 96 -11.85 -8.78 -11.61
N PRO A 97 -11.81 -8.00 -12.70
CA PRO A 97 -13.01 -7.38 -13.24
C PRO A 97 -14.05 -8.45 -13.59
N ALA A 98 -15.33 -8.18 -13.32
CA ALA A 98 -16.42 -8.92 -13.95
C ALA A 98 -16.31 -8.75 -15.48
N ALA A 99 -16.86 -9.66 -16.28
CA ALA A 99 -16.81 -9.53 -17.74
C ALA A 99 -17.49 -8.22 -18.19
N GLY A 100 -16.67 -7.19 -18.49
CA GLY A 100 -17.11 -5.82 -18.75
C GLY A 100 -16.22 -4.77 -18.06
N GLU A 101 -16.53 -3.49 -18.26
CA GLU A 101 -15.91 -2.39 -17.50
C GLU A 101 -16.44 -2.37 -16.06
N LEU A 102 -15.63 -1.91 -15.10
CA LEU A 102 -16.12 -1.68 -13.75
C LEU A 102 -17.28 -0.66 -13.79
N PRO A 103 -18.38 -0.85 -13.03
CA PRO A 103 -19.55 0.03 -13.03
C PRO A 103 -19.26 1.53 -12.83
N ARG A 104 -18.11 1.87 -12.23
CA ARG A 104 -17.64 3.25 -12.01
C ARG A 104 -16.58 3.73 -13.01
N GLY A 105 -16.59 3.23 -14.25
CA GLY A 105 -15.85 3.83 -15.38
C GLY A 105 -14.44 3.27 -15.66
N GLY A 106 -14.34 1.96 -15.90
CA GLY A 106 -13.28 1.38 -16.78
C GLY A 106 -11.80 1.40 -16.34
N ALA A 107 -11.39 2.17 -15.34
CA ALA A 107 -9.99 2.22 -14.92
C ALA A 107 -9.59 0.94 -14.14
N GLN A 108 -8.42 0.36 -14.47
CA GLN A 108 -7.85 -0.78 -13.75
C GLN A 108 -7.62 -0.40 -12.29
N LEU A 109 -8.38 -0.99 -11.38
CA LEU A 109 -8.25 -0.78 -9.94
C LEU A 109 -7.20 -1.73 -9.36
N ASP A 110 -6.27 -1.17 -8.61
CA ASP A 110 -5.21 -1.94 -7.96
C ASP A 110 -5.15 -1.56 -6.48
N PHE A 111 -4.80 -2.54 -5.65
CA PHE A 111 -4.72 -2.35 -4.22
C PHE A 111 -3.57 -3.16 -3.62
N ASN A 112 -3.16 -2.74 -2.43
CA ASN A 112 -2.20 -3.48 -1.63
C ASN A 112 -2.55 -3.36 -0.15
N LEU A 113 -2.31 -4.44 0.59
CA LEU A 113 -2.60 -4.54 2.02
C LEU A 113 -1.30 -4.88 2.74
N SER A 114 -0.99 -4.14 3.80
CA SER A 114 0.05 -4.48 4.77
C SER A 114 -0.50 -4.44 6.19
N HIS A 115 0.19 -5.08 7.12
CA HIS A 115 -0.22 -5.09 8.52
C HIS A 115 0.97 -5.25 9.46
N ALA A 116 0.98 -4.50 10.56
CA ALA A 116 1.96 -4.58 11.64
C ALA A 116 1.44 -3.87 12.89
N GLY A 117 1.94 -4.24 14.08
CA GLY A 117 1.70 -3.48 15.31
C GLY A 117 0.26 -3.27 15.69
N GLY A 118 -0.62 -4.21 15.35
CA GLY A 118 -2.05 -4.05 15.62
C GLY A 118 -2.77 -3.18 14.59
N TYR A 119 -2.18 -2.89 13.43
CA TYR A 119 -2.78 -2.12 12.36
C TYR A 119 -2.81 -2.88 11.03
N SER A 120 -3.81 -2.54 10.21
CA SER A 120 -3.92 -2.93 8.80
C SER A 120 -3.94 -1.66 7.95
N LEU A 121 -3.03 -1.56 6.98
CA LEU A 121 -2.95 -0.46 6.02
C LEU A 121 -3.36 -0.97 4.64
N LEU A 122 -4.44 -0.41 4.11
CA LEU A 122 -4.92 -0.68 2.76
C LEU A 122 -4.69 0.53 1.86
N GLY A 123 -3.92 0.35 0.79
CA GLY A 123 -3.79 1.33 -0.29
C GLY A 123 -4.60 0.92 -1.51
N ILE A 124 -5.31 1.88 -2.13
CA ILE A 124 -6.09 1.69 -3.35
C ILE A 124 -5.76 2.82 -4.32
N VAL A 125 -5.54 2.45 -5.57
CA VAL A 125 -5.32 3.38 -6.68
C VAL A 125 -6.07 2.89 -7.91
N ARG A 126 -6.17 3.77 -8.89
CA ARG A 126 -6.64 3.43 -10.22
C ARG A 126 -5.52 3.69 -11.23
N ARG A 127 -5.57 2.99 -12.37
CA ARG A 127 -4.68 3.13 -13.54
C ARG A 127 -3.23 2.64 -13.37
N HIS A 128 -2.69 2.58 -12.15
CA HIS A 128 -1.34 2.09 -11.92
C HIS A 128 -1.25 1.11 -10.74
N ARG A 129 -0.06 0.55 -10.51
CA ARG A 129 0.21 -0.32 -9.35
C ARG A 129 0.38 0.50 -8.08
N ILE A 130 0.07 -0.11 -6.95
CA ILE A 130 0.42 0.38 -5.62
C ILE A 130 1.09 -0.71 -4.79
N GLY A 131 2.02 -0.30 -3.94
CA GLY A 131 2.47 -1.07 -2.79
C GLY A 131 2.42 -0.19 -1.55
N VAL A 132 2.02 -0.79 -0.43
CA VAL A 132 2.01 -0.13 0.87
C VAL A 132 2.72 -1.00 1.88
N ASP A 133 3.35 -0.37 2.85
CA ASP A 133 3.87 -1.06 4.01
C ASP A 133 3.62 -0.30 5.29
N VAL A 134 3.53 -1.01 6.41
CA VAL A 134 3.31 -0.44 7.74
C VAL A 134 4.12 -1.22 8.75
N GLU A 135 4.77 -0.53 9.68
CA GLU A 135 5.58 -1.09 10.77
C GLU A 135 5.37 -0.25 12.04
N ARG A 136 5.50 -0.88 13.21
CA ARG A 136 5.43 -0.20 14.50
C ARG A 136 6.79 -0.23 15.18
N LEU A 137 7.26 0.92 15.66
CA LEU A 137 8.63 1.08 16.19
C LEU A 137 8.95 0.11 17.34
N GLU A 138 7.95 -0.19 18.17
CA GLU A 138 8.12 -1.03 19.37
C GLU A 138 8.03 -2.54 19.11
N ASP A 139 7.72 -2.96 17.87
CA ASP A 139 7.45 -4.36 17.57
C ASP A 139 8.72 -5.20 17.35
N ARG A 140 9.88 -4.56 17.21
CA ARG A 140 11.14 -5.21 16.86
C ARG A 140 12.20 -4.95 17.92
N ASP A 141 12.89 -6.01 18.31
CA ASP A 141 14.07 -5.91 19.17
C ASP A 141 15.33 -5.55 18.36
N GLU A 142 16.40 -5.20 19.09
CA GLU A 142 17.71 -4.83 18.51
C GLU A 142 18.26 -5.91 17.55
N ARG A 143 17.99 -7.19 17.82
CA ARG A 143 18.45 -8.30 16.98
C ARG A 143 17.70 -8.30 15.65
N ALA A 144 16.39 -8.10 15.67
CA ALA A 144 15.56 -8.00 14.49
C ALA A 144 15.96 -6.78 13.64
N ILE A 145 16.18 -5.62 14.27
CA ILE A 145 16.66 -4.41 13.59
C ILE A 145 18.01 -4.67 12.92
N THR A 146 18.98 -5.20 13.65
CA THR A 146 20.30 -5.52 13.10
C THR A 146 20.23 -6.52 11.93
N THR A 147 19.32 -7.50 12.00
CA THR A 147 19.11 -8.46 10.91
C THR A 147 18.57 -7.79 9.66
N ILE A 148 17.58 -6.90 9.82
CA ILE A 148 17.00 -6.13 8.72
C ILE A 148 18.06 -5.23 8.06
N VAL A 149 18.83 -4.48 8.85
CA VAL A 149 19.85 -3.56 8.34
C VAL A 149 20.86 -4.28 7.45
N ARG A 150 21.24 -5.52 7.79
CA ARG A 150 22.17 -6.34 6.98
C ARG A 150 21.67 -6.67 5.58
N THR A 151 20.36 -6.55 5.32
CA THR A 151 19.78 -6.79 3.99
C THR A 151 19.85 -5.59 3.06
N PHE A 152 20.21 -4.40 3.58
CA PHE A 152 20.19 -3.15 2.82
C PHE A 152 21.47 -2.94 2.01
N ALA A 153 21.39 -2.07 1.00
CA ALA A 153 22.56 -1.63 0.26
C ALA A 153 23.50 -0.84 1.19
N ALA A 154 24.81 -0.82 0.86
CA ALA A 154 25.81 -0.17 1.70
C ALA A 154 25.50 1.30 2.05
N PRO A 155 25.05 2.17 1.11
CA PRO A 155 24.74 3.56 1.44
C PRO A 155 23.60 3.71 2.46
N GLU A 156 22.62 2.81 2.43
CA GLU A 156 21.50 2.83 3.38
C GLU A 156 21.93 2.31 4.76
N ARG A 157 22.80 1.29 4.79
CA ARG A 157 23.40 0.80 6.05
C ARG A 157 24.18 1.91 6.73
N GLU A 158 25.05 2.59 5.98
CA GLU A 158 25.80 3.75 6.48
C GLU A 158 24.87 4.85 6.98
N TRP A 159 23.78 5.12 6.25
CA TRP A 159 22.77 6.11 6.64
C TRP A 159 22.10 5.78 7.98
N VAL A 160 21.72 4.50 8.19
CA VAL A 160 21.14 4.00 9.44
C VAL A 160 22.16 4.08 10.58
N GLU A 161 23.40 3.64 10.33
CA GLU A 161 24.49 3.56 11.32
C GLU A 161 25.06 4.92 11.73
N ARG A 162 24.66 6.03 11.10
CA ARG A 162 24.90 7.38 11.60
C ARG A 162 24.18 7.67 12.92
N ALA A 163 23.23 6.84 13.33
CA ALA A 163 22.63 6.87 14.67
C ALA A 163 23.16 5.69 15.50
N ALA A 164 23.48 5.96 16.77
CA ALA A 164 23.85 4.90 17.72
C ALA A 164 22.67 3.93 17.93
N PRO A 165 22.93 2.67 18.33
CA PRO A 165 21.87 1.73 18.69
C PRO A 165 20.84 2.33 19.66
N GLY A 166 19.56 2.20 19.32
CA GLY A 166 18.46 2.83 20.03
C GLY A 166 17.36 3.38 19.10
N PRO A 167 16.40 4.13 19.66
CA PRO A 167 15.16 4.51 18.95
C PRO A 167 15.37 5.21 17.60
N ASP A 168 16.37 6.09 17.50
CA ASP A 168 16.65 6.82 16.26
C ASP A 168 17.18 5.90 15.15
N ARG A 169 18.07 4.97 15.50
CA ARG A 169 18.57 3.96 14.56
C ARG A 169 17.45 3.02 14.12
N ASP A 170 16.62 2.57 15.06
CA ASP A 170 15.52 1.65 14.78
C ASP A 170 14.48 2.30 13.85
N ARG A 171 14.17 3.58 14.11
CA ARG A 171 13.32 4.40 13.23
C ARG A 171 13.93 4.52 11.83
N ARG A 172 15.23 4.81 11.71
CA ARG A 172 15.92 4.87 10.42
C ARG A 172 15.87 3.53 9.68
N ALA A 173 16.14 2.42 10.38
CA ALA A 173 16.08 1.09 9.79
C ALA A 173 14.68 0.74 9.28
N LEU A 174 13.65 1.03 10.07
CA LEU A 174 12.26 0.77 9.72
C LEU A 174 11.73 1.69 8.60
N ARG A 175 12.22 2.93 8.49
CA ARG A 175 11.95 3.80 7.33
C ARG A 175 12.46 3.17 6.03
N VAL A 176 13.72 2.72 6.01
CA VAL A 176 14.28 2.03 4.83
C VAL A 176 13.50 0.75 4.54
N TRP A 177 13.23 -0.07 5.56
CA TRP A 177 12.47 -1.32 5.41
C TRP A 177 11.10 -1.10 4.79
N THR A 178 10.30 -0.20 5.36
CA THR A 178 8.93 0.07 4.89
C THR A 178 8.92 0.58 3.45
N LEU A 179 9.85 1.46 3.07
CA LEU A 179 9.99 1.92 1.69
C LEU A 179 10.34 0.79 0.71
N LYS A 180 11.29 -0.08 1.10
CA LYS A 180 11.70 -1.23 0.27
C LYS A 180 10.58 -2.24 0.10
N GLU A 181 9.86 -2.56 1.17
CA GLU A 181 8.68 -3.44 1.13
C GLU A 181 7.56 -2.84 0.28
N ALA A 182 7.23 -1.55 0.46
CA ALA A 182 6.22 -0.87 -0.35
C ALA A 182 6.59 -0.91 -1.85
N TYR A 183 7.84 -0.62 -2.19
CA TYR A 183 8.34 -0.72 -3.58
C TYR A 183 8.22 -2.16 -4.12
N SER A 184 8.70 -3.15 -3.38
CA SER A 184 8.66 -4.55 -3.79
C SER A 184 7.21 -5.06 -3.99
N LYS A 185 6.29 -4.64 -3.12
CA LYS A 185 4.85 -4.94 -3.21
C LYS A 185 4.20 -4.28 -4.42
N ALA A 186 4.62 -3.06 -4.77
CA ALA A 186 4.15 -2.37 -5.97
C ALA A 186 4.62 -3.08 -7.25
N ARG A 187 5.88 -3.54 -7.27
CA ARG A 187 6.45 -4.37 -8.35
C ARG A 187 5.82 -5.76 -8.44
N GLY A 188 5.18 -6.24 -7.37
CA GLY A 188 4.60 -7.58 -7.29
C GLY A 188 5.64 -8.70 -7.27
N ILE A 189 6.88 -8.38 -6.87
CA ILE A 189 7.99 -9.34 -6.78
C ILE A 189 8.04 -9.99 -5.41
N GLY A 190 7.59 -9.29 -4.36
CA GLY A 190 7.62 -9.79 -2.98
C GLY A 190 9.05 -10.00 -2.49
N LEU A 191 9.26 -11.00 -1.64
CA LEU A 191 10.59 -11.33 -1.09
C LEU A 191 11.64 -11.75 -2.14
N GLY A 192 11.24 -11.88 -3.41
CA GLY A 192 12.15 -12.24 -4.50
C GLY A 192 13.05 -11.10 -4.99
N LEU A 193 12.85 -9.87 -4.51
CA LEU A 193 13.70 -8.72 -4.84
C LEU A 193 14.76 -8.51 -3.74
N PRO A 194 16.06 -8.69 -4.03
CA PRO A 194 17.12 -8.44 -3.06
C PRO A 194 17.12 -6.97 -2.63
N PHE A 195 17.11 -6.71 -1.32
CA PHE A 195 17.03 -5.35 -0.76
C PHE A 195 18.33 -4.55 -0.91
N ASP A 196 19.41 -5.19 -1.36
CA ASP A 196 20.67 -4.55 -1.74
C ASP A 196 20.76 -4.19 -3.23
N ALA A 197 19.80 -4.62 -4.06
CA ALA A 197 19.79 -4.38 -5.50
C ALA A 197 19.27 -2.99 -5.91
N PHE A 198 18.76 -2.21 -4.96
CA PHE A 198 18.17 -0.89 -5.20
C PHE A 198 18.32 -0.02 -3.95
N VAL A 199 18.37 1.30 -4.12
CA VAL A 199 18.84 2.22 -3.07
C VAL A 199 17.92 3.43 -2.91
N PHE A 200 17.53 3.73 -1.68
CA PHE A 200 16.94 5.01 -1.31
C PHE A 200 18.00 5.95 -0.74
N THR A 201 17.99 7.20 -1.20
CA THR A 201 18.70 8.29 -0.53
C THR A 201 17.69 9.04 0.33
N LEU A 202 17.87 8.96 1.65
CA LEU A 202 16.94 9.54 2.62
C LEU A 202 17.53 10.76 3.32
N ASP A 203 16.64 11.69 3.63
CA ASP A 203 16.88 12.82 4.52
C ASP A 203 15.96 12.70 5.75
N ASP A 204 16.44 13.13 6.91
CA ASP A 204 15.67 13.02 8.15
C ASP A 204 14.43 13.91 8.14
N GLU A 205 14.48 15.08 7.51
CA GLU A 205 13.38 16.05 7.47
C GLU A 205 12.60 16.00 6.17
N ARG A 206 13.28 15.77 5.04
CA ARG A 206 12.73 15.91 3.68
C ARG A 206 12.27 14.59 3.07
N GLY A 207 12.44 13.47 3.77
CA GLY A 207 12.05 12.14 3.30
C GLY A 207 12.93 11.63 2.15
N VAL A 208 12.32 10.95 1.18
CA VAL A 208 13.00 10.40 0.00
C VAL A 208 13.53 11.51 -0.92
N ARG A 209 14.86 11.59 -1.05
CA ARG A 209 15.56 12.54 -1.92
C ARG A 209 15.85 11.98 -3.31
N ALA A 210 16.22 10.71 -3.37
CA ALA A 210 16.51 10.00 -4.60
C ALA A 210 16.23 8.51 -4.42
N PHE A 211 16.03 7.84 -5.55
CA PHE A 211 15.81 6.41 -5.63
C PHE A 211 16.61 5.87 -6.81
N THR A 212 17.42 4.85 -6.57
CA THR A 212 18.12 4.11 -7.61
C THR A 212 17.41 2.77 -7.77
N PRO A 213 16.61 2.58 -8.83
CA PRO A 213 15.90 1.33 -9.06
C PRO A 213 16.87 0.18 -9.38
N PRO A 214 16.42 -1.08 -9.24
CA PRO A 214 17.16 -2.23 -9.74
C PRO A 214 17.26 -2.18 -11.28
N ALA A 215 18.23 -2.89 -11.85
CA ALA A 215 18.54 -2.83 -13.28
C ALA A 215 17.36 -3.21 -14.21
N ASP A 216 16.42 -4.01 -13.72
CA ASP A 216 15.21 -4.43 -14.42
C ASP A 216 14.03 -3.43 -14.30
N ASP A 217 14.22 -2.30 -13.62
CA ASP A 217 13.24 -1.22 -13.52
C ASP A 217 13.77 0.12 -14.03
N THR A 218 13.73 0.33 -15.34
CA THR A 218 14.25 1.56 -15.96
C THR A 218 13.18 2.42 -16.62
N ALA A 219 11.91 2.03 -16.52
CA ALA A 219 10.87 2.53 -17.41
C ALA A 219 10.14 3.77 -16.89
N ARG A 220 9.96 3.93 -15.57
CA ARG A 220 9.17 5.03 -14.99
C ARG A 220 9.75 5.53 -13.67
N PRO A 221 9.73 6.84 -13.40
CA PRO A 221 10.00 7.35 -12.07
C PRO A 221 8.90 6.90 -11.10
N TRP A 222 9.22 6.91 -9.82
CA TRP A 222 8.38 6.48 -8.72
C TRP A 222 8.09 7.63 -7.77
N ARG A 223 6.91 7.64 -7.16
CA ARG A 223 6.60 8.49 -6.01
C ARG A 223 6.55 7.62 -4.76
N PHE A 224 7.22 8.09 -3.72
CA PHE A 224 7.26 7.45 -2.42
C PHE A 224 6.70 8.39 -1.37
N VAL A 225 5.76 7.90 -0.58
CA VAL A 225 5.22 8.65 0.56
C VAL A 225 5.67 7.95 1.83
N GLU A 226 6.28 8.70 2.74
CA GLU A 226 6.53 8.28 4.12
C GLU A 226 5.52 9.01 5.01
N LEU A 227 4.85 8.26 5.90
CA LEU A 227 3.86 8.80 6.82
C LEU A 227 4.07 8.20 8.21
N GLU A 228 3.70 8.96 9.23
CA GLU A 228 3.43 8.44 10.57
C GLU A 228 1.96 8.74 10.89
N PRO A 229 1.02 7.88 10.45
CA PRO A 229 -0.41 8.17 10.56
C PRO A 229 -0.88 8.33 12.01
N VAL A 230 -0.24 7.59 12.92
CA VAL A 230 -0.38 7.67 14.37
C VAL A 230 1.00 7.49 15.02
N PRO A 231 1.23 8.01 16.23
CA PRO A 231 2.53 7.95 16.88
C PRO A 231 3.10 6.52 16.94
N GLY A 232 4.35 6.37 16.51
CA GLY A 232 5.09 5.11 16.51
C GLY A 232 4.73 4.13 15.40
N VAL A 233 3.83 4.48 14.48
CA VAL A 233 3.43 3.63 13.34
C VAL A 233 3.91 4.27 12.05
N LEU A 234 4.95 3.69 11.46
CA LEU A 234 5.52 4.13 10.19
C LEU A 234 4.76 3.47 9.05
N ALA A 235 4.44 4.24 8.02
CA ALA A 235 3.81 3.75 6.80
C ALA A 235 4.55 4.28 5.58
N ALA A 236 4.66 3.43 4.56
CA ALA A 236 5.22 3.78 3.27
C ALA A 236 4.26 3.44 2.13
N VAL A 237 4.26 4.26 1.08
CA VAL A 237 3.52 4.03 -0.16
C VAL A 237 4.47 4.16 -1.33
N ALA A 238 4.38 3.24 -2.28
CA ALA A 238 5.07 3.30 -3.56
C ALA A 238 4.06 3.24 -4.71
N VAL A 239 4.09 4.25 -5.58
CA VAL A 239 3.31 4.29 -6.81
C VAL A 239 4.17 4.74 -7.98
N PRO A 240 3.98 4.21 -9.20
CA PRO A 240 4.59 4.76 -10.40
C PRO A 240 4.14 6.20 -10.58
N ALA A 241 5.06 7.08 -10.98
CA ALA A 241 4.68 8.41 -11.41
C ALA A 241 4.06 8.35 -12.80
N ASP A 242 2.88 8.95 -12.95
CA ASP A 242 2.32 9.31 -14.24
C ASP A 242 2.66 10.77 -14.52
N ALA A 243 3.24 11.06 -15.69
CA ALA A 243 3.61 12.42 -16.07
C ALA A 243 2.38 13.31 -16.32
N ALA A 244 1.21 12.70 -16.54
CA ALA A 244 -0.04 13.41 -16.81
C ALA A 244 -0.85 13.73 -15.55
N GLN A 245 -0.43 13.27 -14.36
CA GLN A 245 -1.21 13.40 -13.12
C GLN A 245 -0.33 13.78 -11.92
N ASP A 246 -0.87 14.62 -11.05
CA ASP A 246 -0.31 14.88 -9.73
C ASP A 246 -1.33 14.46 -8.68
N PRO A 247 -1.49 13.14 -8.45
CA PRO A 247 -2.53 12.66 -7.58
C PRO A 247 -2.34 13.19 -6.16
N VAL A 248 -3.45 13.33 -5.44
CA VAL A 248 -3.48 13.61 -4.00
C VAL A 248 -3.58 12.29 -3.25
N LEU A 249 -2.96 12.22 -2.07
CA LEU A 249 -3.14 11.12 -1.15
C LEU A 249 -4.23 11.45 -0.15
N HIS A 250 -5.27 10.61 -0.07
CA HIS A 250 -6.29 10.67 0.97
C HIS A 250 -6.05 9.57 1.99
N LEU A 251 -5.90 9.93 3.26
CA LEU A 251 -5.72 9.01 4.38
C LEU A 251 -6.96 9.05 5.29
N GLY A 252 -7.65 7.92 5.37
CA GLY A 252 -8.70 7.65 6.34
C GLY A 252 -8.20 6.82 7.51
N TYR A 253 -8.69 7.13 8.71
CA TYR A 253 -8.49 6.31 9.90
C TYR A 253 -9.75 5.49 10.20
N GLY A 254 -9.57 4.19 10.41
CA GLY A 254 -10.65 3.23 10.53
C GLY A 254 -11.27 2.88 9.17
N PHE A 255 -12.53 2.46 9.19
CA PHE A 255 -13.19 1.91 8.01
C PHE A 255 -13.77 2.98 7.07
N PRO A 256 -14.03 2.65 5.79
CA PRO A 256 -14.60 3.59 4.82
C PRO A 256 -15.98 4.18 5.15
N TRP A 257 -16.70 3.61 6.12
CA TRP A 257 -17.97 4.15 6.62
C TRP A 257 -17.81 5.05 7.85
N SER A 258 -16.58 5.25 8.32
CA SER A 258 -16.27 6.19 9.40
C SER A 258 -16.68 7.60 8.99
N ARG A 259 -17.21 8.37 9.95
CA ARG A 259 -17.47 9.80 9.78
C ARG A 259 -16.22 10.67 9.96
N ALA A 260 -15.07 10.05 10.24
CA ALA A 260 -13.81 10.76 10.38
C ALA A 260 -13.42 11.45 9.07
N GLU A 261 -12.87 12.65 9.18
CA GLU A 261 -12.41 13.42 8.03
C GLU A 261 -11.21 12.72 7.37
N LEU A 262 -11.20 12.72 6.03
CA LEU A 262 -10.06 12.25 5.26
C LEU A 262 -8.97 13.31 5.25
N ARG A 263 -7.78 12.96 5.75
CA ARG A 263 -6.61 13.83 5.67
C ARG A 263 -6.05 13.76 4.25
N SER A 264 -5.83 14.91 3.63
CA SER A 264 -5.37 14.99 2.24
C SER A 264 -3.98 15.61 2.15
N PHE A 265 -3.11 15.04 1.33
CA PHE A 265 -1.72 15.48 1.15
C PHE A 265 -1.32 15.43 -0.33
N PRO A 266 -0.56 16.41 -0.84
CA PRO A 266 0.04 16.27 -2.16
C PRO A 266 1.05 15.12 -2.17
N LEU A 267 1.13 14.35 -3.26
CA LEU A 267 2.18 13.34 -3.38
C LEU A 267 3.55 14.02 -3.57
N PRO A 268 4.64 13.49 -2.99
CA PRO A 268 5.99 13.97 -3.23
C PRO A 268 6.39 13.89 -4.70
N ARG A 269 7.40 14.67 -5.08
CA ARG A 269 7.92 14.67 -6.46
C ARG A 269 8.45 13.28 -6.84
N PRO A 270 8.33 12.88 -8.13
CA PRO A 270 8.88 11.62 -8.60
C PRO A 270 10.42 11.55 -8.48
N VAL A 271 10.94 10.34 -8.23
CA VAL A 271 12.37 10.00 -8.16
C VAL A 271 12.67 8.71 -8.94
N GLY A 272 13.94 8.46 -9.30
CA GLY A 272 14.37 7.19 -9.93
C GLY A 272 14.04 7.00 -11.41
N GLY A 273 13.62 8.05 -12.10
CA GLY A 273 13.59 8.07 -13.57
C GLY A 273 15.00 8.23 -14.16
N ARG A 274 15.16 7.94 -15.47
CA ARG A 274 16.41 8.30 -16.18
C ARG A 274 16.70 9.80 -15.98
N PRO A 275 17.95 10.21 -15.72
CA PRO A 275 18.30 11.62 -15.86
C PRO A 275 17.89 12.05 -17.26
N ALA A 276 17.16 13.16 -17.36
CA ALA A 276 16.86 13.75 -18.66
C ALA A 276 18.20 13.87 -19.39
N ALA A 277 18.32 13.27 -20.58
CA ALA A 277 19.47 13.54 -21.42
C ALA A 277 19.53 15.06 -21.56
N ALA A 278 20.59 15.67 -21.02
CA ALA A 278 20.86 17.06 -21.29
C ALA A 278 20.93 17.16 -22.81
N LEU A 279 19.95 17.84 -23.41
CA LEU A 279 20.02 18.22 -24.81
C LEU A 279 21.25 19.13 -24.90
N VAL A 280 22.34 18.57 -25.40
CA VAL A 280 23.54 19.30 -25.82
C VAL A 280 23.25 19.94 -27.16
#